data_AF-A0A7Y4GR36-F1
#
_entry.id   AF-A0A7Y4GR36-F1
#
_cell.length_a   1.000
_cell.length_b   1.000
_cell.length_c   1.000
_cell.angle_alpha   90.00
_cell.angle_beta   90.00
_cell.angle_gamma   90.00
#
_symmetry.space_group_name_H-M   'P 1'
#
loop_
_entity.id
_entity.type
_entity.pdbx_description
1 polymer ?
#
loop_
_entity_poly.entity_id
_entity_poly.type
_entity_poly.pdbx_seq_one_letter_code
_entity_poly.pdbx_strand_id
1 'polypeptide(L)'
;MSDSLERLYQAVLAARDLDPATSRTARLFQRGPSKMAKKLAEEAIEVVIDAVNGKADAVVRESADLLYNLTVLWASAGVKPADVWREMERREDLLGIAEKLPKPVKSPKTAPAKPLPKATAGPAVRRRIVALEGRSLRKR
;
A
#
# COMPACT_ATOMS: atom_id res chain seq x y z
N MET A 1 -9.73 4.80 -9.41
CA MET A 1 -8.53 4.63 -10.24
C MET A 1 -7.70 3.41 -9.85
N SER A 2 -7.51 3.15 -8.54
CA SER A 2 -6.88 1.92 -8.03
C SER A 2 -7.47 0.66 -8.67
N ASP A 3 -8.79 0.58 -8.79
CA ASP A 3 -9.48 -0.54 -9.43
C ASP A 3 -9.10 -0.72 -10.92
N SER A 4 -8.98 0.35 -11.70
CA SER A 4 -8.61 0.24 -13.13
C SER A 4 -7.19 -0.27 -13.33
N LEU A 5 -6.23 0.19 -12.51
CA LEU A 5 -4.85 -0.30 -12.58
C LEU A 5 -4.69 -1.71 -12.02
N GLU A 6 -5.48 -2.08 -11.00
CA GLU A 6 -5.53 -3.46 -10.52
C GLU A 6 -6.08 -4.40 -11.60
N ARG A 7 -7.20 -4.06 -12.24
CA ARG A 7 -7.73 -4.84 -13.37
C ARG A 7 -6.73 -4.93 -14.53
N LEU A 8 -6.04 -3.83 -14.83
CA LEU A 8 -4.99 -3.83 -15.86
C LEU A 8 -3.83 -4.76 -15.48
N TYR A 9 -3.39 -4.73 -14.23
CA TYR A 9 -2.34 -5.60 -13.71
C TYR A 9 -2.73 -7.08 -13.82
N GLN A 10 -3.95 -7.43 -13.42
CA GLN A 10 -4.46 -8.80 -13.56
C GLN A 10 -4.53 -9.23 -15.04
N ALA A 11 -4.98 -8.34 -15.94
CA ALA A 11 -5.00 -8.60 -17.38
C ALA A 11 -3.59 -8.78 -17.95
N VAL A 12 -2.61 -8.00 -17.49
CA VAL A 12 -1.19 -8.13 -17.87
C VAL A 12 -0.65 -9.49 -17.43
N LEU A 13 -0.92 -9.91 -16.18
CA LEU A 13 -0.50 -11.22 -15.68
C LEU A 13 -1.11 -12.36 -16.48
N ALA A 14 -2.41 -12.29 -16.79
CA ALA A 14 -3.09 -13.28 -17.62
C ALA A 14 -2.53 -13.32 -19.07
N ALA A 15 -2.10 -12.17 -19.59
CA ALA A 15 -1.64 -12.05 -20.97
C ALA A 15 -0.15 -12.34 -21.18
N ARG A 16 0.65 -12.48 -20.11
CA ARG A 16 2.12 -12.57 -20.19
C ARG A 16 2.63 -13.85 -20.86
N ASP A 17 1.87 -14.94 -20.69
CA ASP A 17 2.21 -16.29 -21.18
C ASP A 17 1.41 -16.67 -22.45
N LEU A 18 0.70 -15.71 -23.04
CA LEU A 18 0.03 -15.89 -24.34
C LEU A 18 1.05 -15.97 -25.49
N ASP A 19 0.58 -16.32 -26.68
CA ASP A 19 1.41 -16.33 -27.88
C ASP A 19 1.96 -14.92 -28.21
N PRO A 20 3.29 -14.71 -28.22
CA PRO A 20 3.91 -13.44 -28.61
C PRO A 20 3.61 -13.02 -30.07
N ALA A 21 3.23 -13.93 -30.95
CA ALA A 21 2.82 -13.52 -32.31
C ALA A 21 1.56 -12.63 -32.29
N THR A 22 0.67 -12.83 -31.31
CA THR A 22 -0.63 -12.16 -31.25
C THR A 22 -0.76 -11.18 -30.07
N SER A 23 -0.06 -11.41 -28.95
CA SER A 23 -0.14 -10.59 -27.73
C SER A 23 1.00 -9.58 -27.62
N ARG A 24 0.68 -8.28 -27.55
CA ARG A 24 1.66 -7.20 -27.24
C ARG A 24 2.35 -7.46 -25.90
N THR A 25 1.58 -7.85 -24.88
CA THR A 25 2.10 -8.11 -23.53
C THR A 25 3.09 -9.27 -23.56
N ALA A 26 2.74 -10.41 -24.17
CA ALA A 26 3.64 -11.55 -24.25
C ALA A 26 4.93 -11.23 -25.02
N ARG A 27 4.88 -10.41 -26.09
CA ARG A 27 6.09 -9.93 -26.77
C ARG A 27 7.01 -9.13 -25.85
N LEU A 28 6.44 -8.29 -24.99
CA LEU A 28 7.23 -7.53 -24.04
C LEU A 28 7.90 -8.46 -23.02
N PHE A 29 7.17 -9.45 -22.49
CA PHE A 29 7.71 -10.46 -21.57
C PHE A 29 8.80 -11.32 -22.22
N GLN A 30 8.60 -11.78 -23.44
CA GLN A 30 9.61 -12.53 -24.21
C GLN A 30 10.90 -11.70 -24.42
N ARG A 31 10.78 -10.39 -24.66
CA ARG A 31 11.93 -9.50 -24.87
C ARG A 31 12.60 -9.03 -23.58
N GLY A 32 11.99 -9.32 -22.43
CA GLY A 32 12.54 -9.07 -21.10
C GLY A 32 12.52 -7.61 -20.62
N PRO A 33 13.00 -7.39 -19.38
CA PRO A 33 12.85 -6.11 -18.65
C PRO A 33 13.46 -4.91 -19.37
N SER A 34 14.59 -5.08 -20.06
CA SER A 34 15.25 -3.99 -20.80
C SER A 34 14.35 -3.41 -21.88
N LYS A 35 13.59 -4.25 -22.61
CA LYS A 35 12.67 -3.76 -23.63
C LYS A 35 11.45 -3.07 -23.02
N MET A 36 10.93 -3.58 -21.90
CA MET A 36 9.82 -2.97 -21.17
C MET A 36 10.20 -1.59 -20.64
N ALA A 37 11.36 -1.46 -20.01
CA ALA A 37 11.87 -0.19 -19.50
C ALA A 37 12.09 0.83 -20.62
N LYS A 38 12.62 0.38 -21.77
CA LYS A 38 12.74 1.25 -22.96
C LYS A 38 11.37 1.77 -23.43
N LYS A 39 10.36 0.90 -23.52
CA LYS A 39 9.00 1.33 -23.90
C LYS A 39 8.42 2.33 -22.91
N LEU A 40 8.55 2.09 -21.60
CA LEU A 40 8.12 3.03 -20.57
C LEU A 40 8.79 4.40 -20.74
N ALA A 41 10.09 4.44 -21.01
CA ALA A 41 10.82 5.68 -21.23
C ALA A 41 10.39 6.41 -22.51
N GLU A 42 10.09 5.68 -23.59
CA GLU A 42 9.55 6.25 -24.83
C GLU A 42 8.22 6.99 -24.55
N GLU A 43 7.24 6.34 -23.91
CA GLU A 43 5.94 6.98 -23.63
C GLU A 43 6.09 8.19 -22.69
N ALA A 44 7.02 8.13 -21.73
CA ALA A 44 7.27 9.24 -20.81
C ALA A 44 7.78 10.48 -21.55
N ILE A 45 8.66 10.28 -22.54
CA ILE A 45 9.17 11.35 -23.39
C ILE A 45 8.05 11.92 -24.26
N GLU A 46 7.18 11.07 -24.81
CA GLU A 46 6.04 11.51 -25.64
C GLU A 46 5.04 12.35 -24.83
N VAL A 47 4.69 11.92 -23.61
CA VAL A 47 3.87 12.72 -22.68
C VAL A 47 4.47 14.11 -22.45
N VAL A 48 5.78 14.19 -22.20
CA VAL A 48 6.47 15.46 -21.98
C VAL A 48 6.42 16.36 -23.21
N ILE A 49 6.73 15.80 -24.39
CA ILE A 49 6.74 16.55 -25.65
C ILE A 49 5.35 17.09 -25.96
N ASP A 50 4.31 16.28 -25.84
CA ASP A 50 2.97 16.71 -26.18
C ASP A 50 2.37 17.67 -25.15
N ALA A 51 2.75 17.55 -23.88
CA ALA A 51 2.37 18.52 -22.85
C ALA A 51 3.00 19.90 -23.12
N VAL A 52 4.29 19.95 -23.44
CA VAL A 52 5.00 21.20 -23.79
C VAL A 52 4.40 21.85 -25.04
N ASN A 53 3.94 21.04 -25.98
CA ASN A 53 3.30 21.52 -27.21
C ASN A 53 1.79 21.82 -27.07
N GLY A 54 1.22 21.72 -25.85
CA GLY A 54 -0.19 22.05 -25.60
C GLY A 54 -1.20 21.07 -26.21
N LYS A 55 -0.80 19.83 -26.54
CA LYS A 55 -1.66 18.83 -27.17
C LYS A 55 -2.34 17.94 -26.12
N ALA A 56 -3.36 18.47 -25.44
CA ALA A 56 -4.03 17.77 -24.34
C ALA A 56 -4.53 16.35 -24.70
N ASP A 57 -5.16 16.16 -25.86
CA ASP A 57 -5.65 14.83 -26.28
C ASP A 57 -4.52 13.82 -26.48
N ALA A 58 -3.38 14.28 -26.98
CA ALA A 58 -2.20 13.43 -27.13
C ALA A 58 -1.64 13.06 -25.75
N VAL A 59 -1.52 14.02 -24.82
CA VAL A 59 -1.11 13.77 -23.43
C VAL A 59 -1.97 12.70 -22.78
N VAL A 60 -3.29 12.72 -22.97
CA VAL A 60 -4.19 11.70 -22.42
C VAL A 60 -3.87 10.31 -22.97
N ARG A 61 -3.66 10.19 -24.29
CA ARG A 61 -3.32 8.90 -24.93
C ARG A 61 -1.97 8.37 -24.47
N GLU A 62 -0.93 9.20 -24.52
CA GLU A 62 0.42 8.78 -24.14
C GLU A 62 0.51 8.50 -22.62
N SER A 63 -0.28 9.19 -21.80
CA SER A 63 -0.38 8.87 -20.37
C SER A 63 -1.01 7.50 -20.13
N ALA A 64 -1.99 7.10 -20.94
CA ALA A 64 -2.58 5.76 -20.85
C ALA A 64 -1.58 4.67 -21.26
N ASP A 65 -0.80 4.89 -22.34
CA ASP A 65 0.26 3.97 -22.75
C ASP A 65 1.41 3.92 -21.72
N LEU A 66 1.76 5.05 -21.10
CA LEU A 66 2.71 5.12 -20.00
C LEU A 66 2.26 4.25 -18.82
N LEU A 67 1.00 4.39 -18.38
CA LEU A 67 0.42 3.59 -17.30
C LEU A 67 0.38 2.09 -17.64
N TYR A 68 0.10 1.73 -18.90
CA TYR A 68 0.19 0.36 -19.38
C TYR A 68 1.61 -0.19 -19.26
N ASN A 69 2.60 0.50 -19.83
CA ASN A 69 3.98 0.03 -19.82
C ASN A 69 4.56 -0.01 -18.39
N LEU A 70 4.13 0.89 -17.51
CA LEU A 70 4.48 0.88 -16.09
C LEU A 70 3.93 -0.37 -15.40
N THR A 71 2.67 -0.71 -15.68
CA THR A 71 2.02 -1.91 -15.12
C THR A 71 2.68 -3.20 -15.60
N VAL A 72 3.08 -3.26 -16.89
CA VAL A 72 3.86 -4.38 -17.43
C VAL A 72 5.20 -4.52 -16.71
N LEU A 73 5.91 -3.41 -16.48
CA LEU A 73 7.18 -3.41 -15.78
C LEU A 73 7.03 -3.83 -14.31
N TRP A 74 5.98 -3.37 -13.62
CA TRP A 74 5.64 -3.82 -12.27
C TRP A 74 5.40 -5.33 -12.20
N ALA A 75 4.61 -5.87 -13.14
CA ALA A 75 4.36 -7.31 -13.22
C ALA A 75 5.64 -8.11 -13.44
N SER A 76 6.56 -7.63 -14.29
CA SER A 76 7.87 -8.25 -14.50
C SER A 76 8.79 -8.13 -13.28
N ALA A 77 8.65 -7.09 -12.46
CA ALA A 77 9.45 -6.86 -11.26
C ALA A 77 8.84 -7.48 -9.99
N GLY A 78 7.67 -8.11 -10.08
CA GLY A 78 6.95 -8.64 -8.91
C GLY A 78 6.34 -7.57 -8.00
N VAL A 79 6.21 -6.34 -8.48
CA VAL A 79 5.59 -5.23 -7.76
C VAL A 79 4.09 -5.24 -8.03
N LYS A 80 3.26 -5.13 -6.99
CA LYS A 80 1.81 -5.04 -7.13
C LYS A 80 1.36 -3.57 -7.09
N PRO A 81 0.26 -3.18 -7.76
CA PRO A 81 -0.29 -1.83 -7.63
C PRO A 81 -0.54 -1.41 -6.17
N ALA A 82 -0.98 -2.35 -5.33
CA ALA A 82 -1.17 -2.12 -3.89
C ALA A 82 0.11 -1.70 -3.15
N ASP A 83 1.30 -2.15 -3.60
CA ASP A 83 2.57 -1.75 -2.99
C ASP A 83 2.87 -0.27 -3.27
N VAL A 84 2.54 0.19 -4.47
CA VAL A 84 2.71 1.58 -4.91
C VAL A 84 1.70 2.50 -4.20
N TRP A 85 0.46 2.04 -4.02
CA TRP A 85 -0.54 2.81 -3.27
C TRP A 85 -0.18 2.97 -1.80
N ARG A 86 0.33 1.92 -1.13
CA ARG A 86 0.84 2.07 0.24
C ARG A 86 1.99 3.08 0.32
N GLU A 87 2.88 3.11 -0.66
CA GLU A 87 3.95 4.10 -0.69
C GLU A 87 3.40 5.52 -0.91
N MET A 88 2.37 5.68 -1.73
CA MET A 88 1.71 6.98 -1.90
C MET A 88 1.00 7.44 -0.64
N GLU A 89 0.27 6.57 0.06
CA GLU A 89 -0.34 6.86 1.36
C GLU A 89 0.72 7.29 2.37
N ARG A 90 1.83 6.54 2.46
CA ARG A 90 2.96 6.89 3.33
C ARG A 90 3.53 8.29 3.00
N ARG A 91 3.62 8.65 1.72
CA ARG A 91 4.09 9.99 1.30
C ARG A 91 3.07 11.07 1.62
N GLU A 92 1.78 10.79 1.46
CA GLU A 92 0.70 11.71 1.83
C GLU A 92 0.72 12.01 3.33
N ASP A 93 0.93 11.00 4.18
CA ASP A 93 1.04 11.20 5.62
C ASP A 93 2.24 12.07 6.02
N LEU A 94 3.35 11.94 5.30
CA LEU A 94 4.61 12.65 5.59
C LEU A 94 4.69 14.05 4.98
N LEU A 95 4.17 14.20 3.76
CA LEU A 95 4.35 15.39 2.92
C LEU A 95 3.03 16.13 2.65
N GLY A 96 1.88 15.51 2.94
CA GLY A 96 0.59 15.94 2.44
C GLY A 96 0.34 15.49 1.00
N ILE A 97 -0.92 15.54 0.56
CA ILE A 97 -1.34 15.09 -0.79
C ILE A 97 -0.75 15.95 -1.93
N ALA A 98 -0.31 17.16 -1.59
CA ALA A 98 0.40 18.11 -2.45
C ALA A 98 0.96 19.23 -1.56
N GLU A 99 1.85 18.89 -0.63
CA GLU A 99 2.38 19.80 0.41
C GLU A 99 1.33 20.34 1.39
N LYS A 100 0.07 19.93 1.22
CA LYS A 100 -1.03 20.20 2.13
C LYS A 100 -1.04 19.16 3.23
N LEU A 101 -0.34 19.45 4.32
CA LEU A 101 -0.24 18.58 5.49
C LEU A 101 -1.64 18.17 6.01
N PRO A 102 -1.80 16.93 6.48
CA PRO A 102 -3.02 16.50 7.14
C PRO A 102 -3.33 17.41 8.33
N LYS A 103 -4.60 17.79 8.51
CA LYS A 103 -5.01 18.52 9.72
C LYS A 103 -4.75 17.61 10.92
N PRO A 104 -4.16 18.10 12.02
CA PRO A 104 -3.99 17.29 13.22
C PRO A 104 -5.37 16.80 13.67
N VAL A 105 -5.54 15.48 13.69
CA VAL A 105 -6.74 14.86 14.23
C VAL A 105 -6.78 15.23 15.71
N LYS A 106 -7.79 16.01 16.11
CA LYS A 106 -8.03 16.28 17.53
C LYS A 106 -8.29 14.93 18.20
N SER A 107 -7.35 14.47 19.03
CA SER A 107 -7.58 13.31 19.88
C SER A 107 -8.90 13.51 20.65
N PRO A 108 -9.73 12.46 20.80
CA PRO A 108 -10.93 12.57 21.61
C PRO A 108 -10.53 13.07 23.00
N LYS A 109 -11.12 14.18 23.45
CA LYS A 109 -10.99 14.60 24.84
C LYS A 109 -11.54 13.45 25.70
N THR A 110 -10.68 12.66 26.31
CA THR A 110 -11.05 11.79 27.42
C THR A 110 -11.70 12.69 28.47
N ALA A 111 -13.00 12.51 28.68
CA ALA A 111 -13.71 13.18 29.76
C ALA A 111 -13.00 12.86 31.09
N PRO A 112 -12.85 13.81 32.02
CA PRO A 112 -12.19 13.54 33.28
C PRO A 112 -12.98 12.46 34.03
N ALA A 113 -12.27 11.42 34.47
CA ALA A 113 -12.83 10.35 35.28
C ALA A 113 -13.47 10.96 36.55
N LYS A 114 -14.73 10.59 36.80
CA LYS A 114 -15.48 10.97 38.00
C LYS A 114 -14.73 10.39 39.23
N PRO A 115 -14.47 11.16 40.31
CA PRO A 115 -13.74 10.62 41.45
C PRO A 115 -14.53 9.51 42.14
N LEU A 116 -13.87 8.39 42.46
CA LEU A 116 -14.41 7.33 43.30
C LEU A 116 -14.76 7.87 44.70
N PRO A 117 -15.84 7.39 45.35
CA PRO A 117 -16.16 7.77 46.72
C PRO A 117 -15.08 7.23 47.68
N LYS A 118 -14.67 8.06 48.65
CA LYS A 118 -13.71 7.70 49.70
C LYS A 118 -14.28 6.59 50.57
N ALA A 119 -13.64 5.43 50.59
CA ALA A 119 -13.93 4.35 51.51
C ALA A 119 -13.54 4.76 52.95
N THR A 120 -14.47 4.62 53.88
CA THR A 120 -14.24 4.78 55.32
C THR A 120 -13.45 3.58 55.85
N ALA A 121 -12.41 3.87 56.65
CA ALA A 121 -11.55 2.86 57.24
C ALA A 121 -12.26 2.08 58.36
N GLY A 122 -12.43 0.78 58.17
CA GLY A 122 -12.75 -0.19 59.23
C GLY A 122 -11.47 -0.89 59.73
N PRO A 123 -11.41 -1.36 60.99
CA PRO A 123 -10.16 -1.64 61.67
C PRO A 123 -9.51 -2.96 61.24
N ALA A 124 -8.18 -2.94 61.23
CA ALA A 124 -7.32 -4.06 60.89
C ALA A 124 -7.39 -5.19 61.94
N VAL A 125 -7.69 -6.41 61.49
CA VAL A 125 -7.44 -7.63 62.26
C VAL A 125 -6.28 -8.38 61.60
N ARG A 126 -5.18 -8.52 62.36
CA ARG A 126 -3.97 -9.24 61.94
C ARG A 126 -4.06 -10.73 62.27
N ARG A 127 -3.29 -11.49 61.48
CA ARG A 127 -2.74 -12.86 61.67
C ARG A 127 -3.62 -13.98 61.11
N ARG A 128 -3.07 -15.05 60.54
CA ARG A 128 -1.75 -15.68 60.74
C ARG A 128 -1.36 -16.48 59.48
N ILE A 129 -0.07 -16.46 59.14
CA ILE A 129 0.53 -17.34 58.13
C ILE A 129 0.62 -18.76 58.69
N VAL A 130 0.20 -19.76 57.92
CA VAL A 130 0.55 -21.18 58.11
C VAL A 130 0.94 -21.74 56.74
N ALA A 131 2.08 -22.42 56.70
CA ALA A 131 2.72 -23.01 55.54
C ALA A 131 2.46 -24.53 55.43
N LEU A 132 2.91 -25.10 54.30
CA LEU A 132 3.01 -26.53 53.91
C LEU A 132 1.69 -27.22 53.54
N GLU A 133 1.57 -28.12 52.56
CA GLU A 133 2.49 -28.96 51.77
C GLU A 133 1.67 -29.49 50.56
N GLY A 134 2.19 -29.53 49.33
CA GLY A 134 2.82 -30.74 48.78
C GLY A 134 1.81 -31.81 48.31
N ARG A 135 1.61 -31.97 46.99
CA ARG A 135 1.39 -33.30 46.40
C ARG A 135 1.61 -33.37 44.87
N SER A 136 2.64 -34.16 44.57
CA SER A 136 3.13 -34.80 43.34
C SER A 136 2.21 -35.00 42.12
N LEU A 137 2.78 -34.63 40.97
CA LEU A 137 2.81 -35.28 39.65
C LEU A 137 2.11 -36.64 39.45
N ARG A 138 1.50 -36.81 38.26
CA ARG A 138 1.71 -37.99 37.40
C ARG A 138 1.40 -37.68 35.93
N LYS A 139 2.38 -37.97 35.07
CA LYS A 139 2.27 -38.11 33.61
C LYS A 139 1.62 -39.45 33.27
N ARG A 140 0.80 -39.47 32.22
CA ARG A 140 0.87 -40.47 31.14
C ARG A 140 0.60 -39.77 29.82
#